data_AF-A0A853FHT8-F1
#
_entry.id   AF-A0A853FHT8-F1
#
_cell.length_a   1.000
_cell.length_b   1.000
_cell.length_c   1.000
_cell.angle_alpha   90.00
_cell.angle_beta   90.00
_cell.angle_gamma   90.00
#
_symmetry.space_group_name_H-M   'P 1'
#
loop_
_entity.id
_entity.type
_entity.pdbx_description
1 polymer ?
#
loop_
_entity_poly.entity_id
_entity_poly.type
_entity_poly.pdbx_seq_one_letter_code
_entity_poly.pdbx_strand_id
1 'polypeptide(L)'
;MTRDPAWLAALDAGALFFGLALALLLGWERARWRPMRRLLALAALQAHRDCGENVLALSREFFRENGAAPLERLIRARRAIEQQAADGARFGRMVSVYAPAVDARHAALLADTAGLVGQAEHTLAGLARLYLGQASVRVGSNAMHGDDALGYAPAQLVSLGYVAEMEALADGFAEASAAHRGRVEAALGRRARRAARADLERVDADVAMLGADVRRFCAKLQPADADCVGYKTRPHGERVSRTLDALIARFDRR
;
A
#
# COMPACT_ATOMS: atom_id res chain seq x y z
N MET A 1 13.41 -62.42 -36.89
CA MET A 1 13.08 -60.99 -36.70
C MET A 1 14.38 -60.20 -36.59
N THR A 2 14.87 -59.68 -37.70
CA THR A 2 16.08 -58.84 -37.77
C THR A 2 15.73 -57.43 -37.29
N ARG A 3 16.22 -57.03 -36.11
CA ARG A 3 16.13 -55.64 -35.65
C ARG A 3 17.15 -54.83 -36.44
N ASP A 4 16.66 -54.17 -37.48
CA ASP A 4 17.47 -53.36 -38.40
C ASP A 4 18.01 -52.09 -37.68
N PRO A 5 19.33 -51.89 -37.50
CA PRO A 5 19.86 -50.77 -36.72
C PRO A 5 19.41 -49.37 -37.21
N ALA A 6 18.89 -49.28 -38.44
CA ALA A 6 18.31 -48.07 -39.00
C ALA A 6 17.11 -47.51 -38.22
N TRP A 7 16.30 -48.35 -37.54
CA TRP A 7 15.12 -47.85 -36.81
C TRP A 7 15.50 -47.12 -35.51
N LEU A 8 16.60 -47.51 -34.86
CA LEU A 8 17.14 -46.83 -33.67
C LEU A 8 17.71 -45.46 -34.05
N ALA A 9 18.48 -45.40 -35.13
CA ALA A 9 19.02 -44.14 -35.65
C ALA A 9 17.93 -43.15 -36.09
N ALA A 10 16.82 -43.66 -36.66
CA ALA A 10 15.67 -42.84 -37.05
C ALA A 10 14.91 -42.27 -35.83
N LEU A 11 14.80 -43.02 -34.73
CA LEU A 11 14.19 -42.54 -33.48
C LEU A 11 15.04 -41.47 -32.80
N ASP A 12 16.36 -41.66 -32.73
CA ASP A 12 17.29 -40.69 -32.14
C ASP A 12 17.30 -39.38 -32.94
N ALA A 13 17.28 -39.48 -34.28
CA ALA A 13 17.13 -38.32 -35.14
C ALA A 13 15.78 -37.60 -34.90
N GLY A 14 14.68 -38.34 -34.81
CA GLY A 14 13.36 -37.79 -34.51
C GLY A 14 13.29 -37.07 -33.15
N ALA A 15 13.91 -37.64 -32.11
CA ALA A 15 13.99 -37.03 -30.78
C ALA A 15 14.81 -35.72 -30.79
N LEU A 16 15.90 -35.67 -31.55
CA LEU A 16 16.69 -34.46 -31.74
C LEU A 16 15.91 -33.37 -32.47
N PHE A 17 15.20 -33.70 -33.55
CA PHE A 17 14.35 -32.74 -34.27
C PHE A 17 13.20 -32.23 -33.40
N PHE A 18 12.58 -33.10 -32.61
CA PHE A 18 11.54 -32.71 -31.67
C PHE A 18 12.08 -31.79 -30.57
N GLY A 19 13.23 -32.12 -29.99
CA GLY A 19 13.91 -31.29 -29.00
C GLY A 19 14.32 -29.93 -29.56
N LEU A 20 14.82 -29.89 -30.80
CA LEU A 20 15.19 -28.65 -31.50
C LEU A 20 13.96 -27.80 -31.81
N ALA A 21 12.89 -28.39 -32.34
CA ALA A 21 11.63 -27.72 -32.62
C ALA A 21 11.01 -27.16 -31.33
N LEU A 22 11.02 -27.95 -30.25
CA LEU A 22 10.56 -27.51 -28.93
C LEU A 22 11.43 -26.38 -28.36
N ALA A 23 12.76 -26.46 -28.50
CA ALA A 23 13.68 -25.40 -28.07
C ALA A 23 13.48 -24.10 -28.86
N LEU A 24 13.20 -24.20 -30.17
CA LEU A 24 12.87 -23.07 -31.04
C LEU A 24 11.51 -22.47 -30.69
N LEU A 25 10.48 -23.29 -30.44
CA LEU A 25 9.16 -22.85 -29.98
C LEU A 25 9.24 -22.13 -28.63
N LEU A 26 9.90 -22.74 -27.65
CA LEU A 26 10.12 -22.14 -26.33
C LEU A 26 10.99 -20.88 -26.41
N GLY A 27 11.99 -20.86 -27.29
CA GLY A 27 12.84 -19.70 -27.55
C GLY A 27 12.07 -18.53 -28.18
N TRP A 28 11.22 -18.83 -29.16
CA TRP A 28 10.37 -17.87 -29.85
C TRP A 28 9.28 -17.29 -28.94
N GLU A 29 8.59 -18.13 -28.15
CA GLU A 29 7.67 -17.65 -27.12
C GLU A 29 8.38 -16.78 -26.09
N ARG A 30 9.56 -17.21 -25.59
CA ARG A 30 10.34 -16.41 -24.64
C ARG A 30 10.75 -15.06 -25.23
N ALA A 31 11.05 -14.98 -26.52
CA ALA A 31 11.42 -13.74 -27.19
C ALA A 31 10.20 -12.83 -27.42
N ARG A 32 9.06 -13.40 -27.82
CA ARG A 32 7.79 -12.69 -28.06
C ARG A 32 7.30 -11.93 -26.83
N TRP A 33 7.44 -12.52 -25.64
CA TRP A 33 6.93 -11.94 -24.39
C TRP A 33 7.92 -11.03 -23.65
N ARG A 34 9.18 -10.92 -24.09
CA ARG A 34 10.19 -10.03 -23.48
C ARG A 34 9.76 -8.57 -23.34
N PRO A 35 9.21 -7.89 -24.36
CA PRO A 35 8.78 -6.50 -24.22
C PRO A 35 7.61 -6.38 -23.23
N MET A 36 6.63 -7.30 -23.29
CA MET A 36 5.48 -7.31 -22.39
C MET A 36 5.90 -7.49 -20.92
N ARG A 37 6.79 -8.45 -20.64
CA ARG A 37 7.36 -8.68 -19.30
C ARG A 37 8.02 -7.42 -18.71
N ARG A 38 8.76 -6.69 -19.54
CA ARG A 38 9.39 -5.43 -19.12
C ARG A 38 8.35 -4.36 -18.82
N LEU A 39 7.34 -4.21 -19.67
CA LEU A 39 6.26 -3.24 -19.44
C LEU A 39 5.50 -3.55 -18.14
N LEU A 40 5.21 -4.82 -17.86
CA LEU A 40 4.54 -5.23 -16.64
C LEU A 40 5.38 -5.00 -15.38
N ALA A 41 6.68 -5.28 -15.44
CA ALA A 41 7.59 -4.97 -14.33
C ALA A 41 7.73 -3.46 -14.10
N LEU A 42 7.69 -2.64 -15.15
CA LEU A 42 7.67 -1.18 -15.04
C LEU A 42 6.33 -0.66 -14.50
N ALA A 43 5.21 -1.26 -14.91
CA ALA A 43 3.90 -0.93 -14.36
C ALA A 43 3.81 -1.28 -12.87
N ALA A 44 4.39 -2.42 -12.46
CA ALA A 44 4.50 -2.81 -11.06
C ALA A 44 5.35 -1.83 -10.24
N LEU A 45 6.47 -1.37 -10.80
CA LEU A 45 7.31 -0.35 -10.19
C LEU A 45 6.59 0.99 -10.05
N GLN A 46 5.87 1.42 -11.10
CA GLN A 46 5.08 2.66 -11.06
C GLN A 46 4.00 2.58 -9.98
N ALA A 47 3.25 1.48 -9.92
CA ALA A 47 2.23 1.29 -8.90
C ALA A 47 2.83 1.30 -7.47
N HIS A 48 4.00 0.70 -7.27
CA HIS A 48 4.72 0.76 -5.99
C HIS A 48 5.07 2.21 -5.63
N ARG A 49 5.56 2.98 -6.60
CA ARG A 49 5.87 4.39 -6.42
C ARG A 49 4.65 5.21 -6.05
N ASP A 50 3.56 5.06 -6.79
CA ASP A 50 2.31 5.77 -6.56
C ASP A 50 1.77 5.48 -5.14
N CYS A 51 1.87 4.23 -4.67
CA CYS A 51 1.51 3.86 -3.29
C CYS A 51 2.36 4.62 -2.26
N GLY A 52 3.68 4.68 -2.45
CA GLY A 52 4.59 5.41 -1.55
C GLY A 52 4.27 6.90 -1.49
N GLU A 53 4.06 7.52 -2.66
CA GLU A 53 3.72 8.94 -2.77
C GLU A 53 2.36 9.26 -2.10
N ASN A 54 1.34 8.43 -2.32
CA ASN A 54 0.00 8.61 -1.74
C ASN A 54 0.01 8.47 -0.21
N VAL A 55 0.74 7.48 0.31
CA VAL A 55 0.89 7.26 1.76
C VAL A 55 1.63 8.41 2.43
N LEU A 56 2.69 8.91 1.80
CA LEU A 56 3.38 10.09 2.28
C LEU A 56 2.51 11.35 2.22
N ALA A 57 1.72 11.53 1.17
CA ALA A 57 0.79 12.65 1.06
C ALA A 57 -0.21 12.65 2.23
N LEU A 58 -0.76 11.48 2.58
CA LEU A 58 -1.61 11.33 3.76
C LEU A 58 -0.87 11.67 5.05
N SER A 59 0.37 11.19 5.20
CA SER A 59 1.20 11.49 6.36
C SER A 59 1.36 12.99 6.58
N ARG A 60 1.62 13.74 5.50
CA ARG A 60 1.71 15.20 5.54
C ARG A 60 0.39 15.84 5.95
N GLU A 61 -0.73 15.36 5.41
CA GLU A 61 -2.05 15.89 5.75
C GLU A 61 -2.39 15.66 7.23
N PHE A 62 -2.03 14.53 7.84
CA PHE A 62 -2.47 14.21 9.21
C PHE A 62 -1.45 14.46 10.33
N PHE A 63 -0.18 14.15 10.11
CA PHE A 63 0.81 14.07 11.20
C PHE A 63 1.80 15.22 11.22
N ARG A 64 1.92 15.97 10.12
CA ARG A 64 2.73 17.18 10.09
C ARG A 64 1.90 18.39 10.47
N GLU A 65 2.59 19.38 11.06
CA GLU A 65 2.04 20.69 11.35
C GLU A 65 1.67 21.36 10.03
N ASN A 66 0.40 21.19 9.66
CA ASN A 66 -0.22 21.82 8.51
C ASN A 66 -1.17 22.88 9.04
N GLY A 67 -0.90 24.15 8.74
CA GLY A 67 -1.75 25.29 9.12
C GLY A 67 -3.10 25.34 8.39
N ALA A 68 -3.44 24.29 7.62
CA ALA A 68 -4.70 24.17 6.90
C ALA A 68 -5.86 23.81 7.83
N ALA A 69 -7.07 24.25 7.46
CA ALA A 69 -8.27 23.96 8.22
C ALA A 69 -8.52 22.44 8.29
N PRO A 70 -8.95 21.89 9.44
CA PRO A 70 -9.11 20.44 9.61
C PRO A 70 -10.08 19.76 8.62
N LEU A 71 -11.12 20.45 8.16
CA LEU A 71 -12.04 19.94 7.14
C LEU A 71 -11.35 19.78 5.77
N GLU A 72 -10.50 20.74 5.39
CA GLU A 72 -9.76 20.69 4.13
C GLU A 72 -8.78 19.52 4.11
N ARG A 73 -8.10 19.27 5.24
CA ARG A 73 -7.20 18.13 5.44
C ARG A 73 -7.93 16.80 5.22
N LEU A 74 -9.13 16.67 5.79
CA LEU A 74 -9.98 15.49 5.62
C LEU A 74 -10.46 15.30 4.17
N ILE A 75 -10.81 16.38 3.47
CA ILE A 75 -11.20 16.33 2.06
C ILE A 75 -10.02 15.85 1.19
N ARG A 76 -8.80 16.36 1.45
CA ARG A 76 -7.60 15.94 0.71
C ARG A 76 -7.22 14.50 1.00
N ALA A 77 -7.24 14.10 2.27
CA ALA A 77 -7.01 12.73 2.68
C ALA A 77 -8.01 11.76 2.03
N ARG A 78 -9.29 12.12 2.00
CA ARG A 78 -10.34 11.34 1.32
C ARG A 78 -10.04 11.20 -0.17
N ARG A 79 -9.71 12.29 -0.86
CA ARG A 79 -9.36 12.24 -2.29
C ARG A 79 -8.17 11.33 -2.55
N ALA A 80 -7.16 11.34 -1.67
CA ALA A 80 -6.01 10.44 -1.78
C ALA A 80 -6.42 8.96 -1.63
N ILE A 81 -7.33 8.65 -0.70
CA ILE A 81 -7.87 7.29 -0.52
C ILE A 81 -8.70 6.86 -1.72
N GLU A 82 -9.61 7.70 -2.21
CA GLU A 82 -10.44 7.43 -3.39
C GLU A 82 -9.57 7.21 -4.64
N GLN A 83 -8.53 8.03 -4.81
CA GLN A 83 -7.57 7.87 -5.89
C GLN A 83 -6.81 6.55 -5.78
N GLN A 84 -6.32 6.20 -4.58
CA GLN A 84 -5.65 4.92 -4.33
C GLN A 84 -6.56 3.72 -4.64
N ALA A 85 -7.83 3.76 -4.22
CA ALA A 85 -8.81 2.71 -4.50
C ALA A 85 -9.11 2.60 -6.01
N ALA A 86 -9.21 3.74 -6.71
CA ALA A 86 -9.40 3.76 -8.16
C ALA A 86 -8.19 3.17 -8.91
N ASP A 87 -6.98 3.51 -8.47
CA ASP A 87 -5.73 2.97 -9.01
C ASP A 87 -5.61 1.47 -8.73
N GLY A 88 -6.00 1.01 -7.53
CA GLY A 88 -6.12 -0.40 -7.18
C GLY A 88 -7.11 -1.15 -8.05
N ALA A 89 -8.31 -0.62 -8.26
CA ALA A 89 -9.30 -1.23 -9.15
C ALA A 89 -8.80 -1.28 -10.61
N ARG A 90 -8.14 -0.23 -11.08
CA ARG A 90 -7.55 -0.17 -12.43
C ARG A 90 -6.43 -1.20 -12.58
N PHE A 91 -5.55 -1.28 -11.60
CA PHE A 91 -4.45 -2.24 -11.59
C PHE A 91 -4.97 -3.68 -11.50
N GLY A 92 -5.93 -3.96 -10.61
CA GLY A 92 -6.58 -5.27 -10.49
C GLY A 92 -7.22 -5.75 -11.81
N ARG A 93 -7.88 -4.85 -12.56
CA ARG A 93 -8.37 -5.17 -13.91
C ARG A 93 -7.23 -5.54 -14.86
N MET A 94 -6.14 -4.77 -14.85
CA MET A 94 -4.94 -5.08 -15.64
C MET A 94 -4.36 -6.46 -15.26
N VAL A 95 -4.23 -6.77 -13.96
CA VAL A 95 -3.77 -8.09 -13.50
C VAL A 95 -4.67 -9.20 -14.01
N SER A 96 -5.99 -9.05 -13.91
CA SER A 96 -6.94 -10.09 -14.35
C SER A 96 -6.83 -10.42 -15.85
N VAL A 97 -6.48 -9.43 -16.68
CA VAL A 97 -6.30 -9.59 -18.12
C VAL A 97 -4.93 -10.18 -18.47
N TYR A 98 -3.87 -9.70 -17.83
CA TYR A 98 -2.50 -10.02 -18.26
C TYR A 98 -1.84 -11.16 -17.47
N ALA A 99 -2.23 -11.42 -16.23
CA ALA A 99 -1.66 -12.50 -15.42
C ALA A 99 -1.80 -13.89 -16.07
N PRO A 100 -2.94 -14.25 -16.71
CA PRO A 100 -3.06 -15.53 -17.42
C PRO A 100 -2.17 -15.65 -18.67
N ALA A 101 -1.73 -14.52 -19.23
CA ALA A 101 -0.99 -14.46 -20.49
C ALA A 101 0.54 -14.40 -20.30
N VAL A 102 1.03 -14.37 -19.06
CA VAL A 102 2.46 -14.29 -18.75
C VAL A 102 2.93 -15.50 -17.95
N ASP A 103 4.24 -15.66 -17.84
CA ASP A 103 4.81 -16.71 -17.00
C ASP A 103 4.50 -16.49 -15.51
N ALA A 104 4.46 -17.59 -14.77
CA ALA A 104 4.11 -17.64 -13.35
C ALA A 104 4.84 -16.61 -12.49
N ARG A 105 6.09 -16.28 -12.82
CA ARG A 105 6.87 -15.30 -12.07
C ARG A 105 6.33 -13.88 -12.23
N HIS A 106 5.97 -13.48 -13.44
CA HIS A 106 5.40 -12.14 -13.68
C HIS A 106 3.94 -12.07 -13.24
N ALA A 107 3.20 -13.19 -13.33
CA ALA A 107 1.87 -13.28 -12.75
C ALA A 107 1.91 -13.10 -11.21
N ALA A 108 2.86 -13.75 -10.53
CA ALA A 108 3.07 -13.57 -9.09
C ALA A 108 3.45 -12.12 -8.76
N LEU A 109 4.35 -11.50 -9.52
CA LEU A 109 4.70 -10.09 -9.33
C LEU A 109 3.46 -9.18 -9.42
N LEU A 110 2.62 -9.38 -10.43
CA LEU A 110 1.39 -8.60 -10.59
C LEU A 110 0.40 -8.82 -9.44
N ALA A 111 0.24 -10.05 -8.97
CA ALA A 111 -0.60 -10.35 -7.81
C ALA A 111 -0.04 -9.68 -6.53
N ASP A 112 1.27 -9.72 -6.34
CA ASP A 112 1.94 -9.09 -5.20
C ASP A 112 1.83 -7.56 -5.25
N THR A 113 1.93 -6.96 -6.43
CA THR A 113 1.68 -5.51 -6.59
C THR A 113 0.23 -5.16 -6.28
N ALA A 114 -0.74 -5.96 -6.73
CA ALA A 114 -2.14 -5.74 -6.37
C ALA A 114 -2.35 -5.85 -4.86
N GLY A 115 -1.69 -6.80 -4.20
CA GLY A 115 -1.67 -6.92 -2.74
C GLY A 115 -1.08 -5.69 -2.06
N LEU A 116 0.04 -5.16 -2.56
CA LEU A 116 0.63 -3.91 -2.03
C LEU A 116 -0.32 -2.71 -2.18
N VAL A 117 -0.98 -2.58 -3.33
CA VAL A 117 -1.93 -1.49 -3.58
C VAL A 117 -3.12 -1.57 -2.61
N GLY A 118 -3.63 -2.79 -2.36
CA GLY A 118 -4.65 -3.02 -1.34
C GLY A 118 -4.16 -2.73 0.09
N GLN A 119 -2.90 -3.07 0.41
CA GLN A 119 -2.31 -2.75 1.71
C GLN A 119 -2.15 -1.24 1.91
N ALA A 120 -1.76 -0.51 0.87
CA ALA A 120 -1.69 0.95 0.90
C ALA A 120 -3.09 1.55 1.14
N GLU A 121 -4.12 1.09 0.43
CA GLU A 121 -5.51 1.52 0.66
C GLU A 121 -5.95 1.25 2.10
N HIS A 122 -5.73 0.02 2.58
CA HIS A 122 -6.05 -0.37 3.96
C HIS A 122 -5.34 0.51 4.99
N THR A 123 -4.06 0.81 4.77
CA THR A 123 -3.26 1.67 5.65
C THR A 123 -3.79 3.11 5.65
N LEU A 124 -4.06 3.66 4.47
CA LEU A 124 -4.59 5.02 4.33
C LEU A 124 -5.96 5.16 5.02
N ALA A 125 -6.88 4.23 4.72
CA ALA A 125 -8.22 4.21 5.30
C ALA A 125 -8.19 3.96 6.81
N GLY A 126 -7.35 3.03 7.27
CA GLY A 126 -7.16 2.71 8.68
C GLY A 126 -6.64 3.90 9.48
N LEU A 127 -5.57 4.55 9.02
CA LEU A 127 -5.01 5.74 9.67
C LEU A 127 -6.01 6.90 9.67
N ALA A 128 -6.73 7.12 8.57
CA ALA A 128 -7.77 8.15 8.50
C ALA A 128 -8.93 7.87 9.47
N ARG A 129 -9.37 6.61 9.55
CA ARG A 129 -10.44 6.18 10.46
C ARG A 129 -10.04 6.33 11.92
N LEU A 130 -8.82 5.92 12.28
CA LEU A 130 -8.29 6.11 13.63
C LEU A 130 -8.19 7.59 13.98
N TYR A 131 -7.66 8.41 13.06
CA TYR A 131 -7.57 9.86 13.24
C TYR A 131 -8.96 10.50 13.48
N LEU A 132 -9.96 10.12 12.70
CA LEU A 132 -11.35 10.59 12.81
C LEU A 132 -12.05 10.05 14.06
N GLY A 133 -11.86 8.78 14.40
CA GLY A 133 -12.46 8.14 15.57
C GLY A 133 -12.01 8.80 16.87
N GLN A 134 -10.76 9.27 16.94
CA GLN A 134 -10.31 10.09 18.06
C GLN A 134 -10.79 11.55 17.97
N ALA A 135 -11.16 12.08 16.80
CA ALA A 135 -11.60 13.48 16.68
C ALA A 135 -12.89 13.76 17.47
N SER A 136 -13.83 12.81 17.59
CA SER A 136 -15.06 12.96 18.39
C SER A 136 -14.80 13.17 19.88
N VAL A 137 -13.81 12.45 20.40
CA VAL A 137 -13.28 12.60 21.76
C VAL A 137 -12.59 13.95 21.93
N ARG A 138 -11.78 14.34 20.94
CA ARG A 138 -10.93 15.53 21.02
C ARG A 138 -11.72 16.82 21.04
N VAL A 139 -12.76 16.93 20.21
CA VAL A 139 -13.60 18.14 20.22
C VAL A 139 -14.38 18.27 21.53
N GLY A 140 -14.79 17.16 22.14
CA GLY A 140 -15.35 17.17 23.49
C GLY A 140 -14.38 17.70 24.55
N SER A 141 -13.14 17.24 24.49
CA SER A 141 -12.07 17.68 25.38
C SER A 141 -11.66 19.13 25.13
N ASN A 142 -11.54 19.58 23.88
CA ASN A 142 -11.05 20.92 23.53
C ASN A 142 -12.14 21.99 23.75
N ALA A 143 -13.43 21.68 23.49
CA ALA A 143 -14.54 22.58 23.78
C ALA A 143 -14.67 22.92 25.28
N MET A 144 -14.30 21.98 26.16
CA MET A 144 -14.23 22.22 27.62
C MET A 144 -13.10 23.17 28.03
N HIS A 145 -12.13 23.41 27.13
CA HIS A 145 -11.02 24.35 27.30
C HIS A 145 -11.15 25.60 26.42
N GLY A 146 -12.29 25.80 25.74
CA GLY A 146 -12.54 26.96 24.89
C GLY A 146 -11.81 26.95 23.54
N ASP A 147 -11.31 25.79 23.12
CA ASP A 147 -10.60 25.60 21.85
C ASP A 147 -11.44 24.73 20.90
N ASP A 148 -12.01 25.34 19.86
CA ASP A 148 -12.85 24.64 18.87
C ASP A 148 -12.02 23.94 17.79
N ALA A 149 -10.69 23.87 17.96
CA ALA A 149 -9.82 23.24 16.98
C ALA A 149 -9.99 21.71 16.92
N LEU A 150 -10.32 21.21 15.73
CA LEU A 150 -10.16 19.81 15.30
C LEU A 150 -8.67 19.40 15.16
N GLY A 151 -7.72 20.09 15.84
CA GLY A 151 -6.29 19.78 15.93
C GLY A 151 -5.93 19.00 17.20
N TYR A 152 -4.81 18.30 17.21
CA TYR A 152 -4.34 17.59 18.42
C TYR A 152 -3.57 18.59 19.30
N ALA A 153 -3.96 18.68 20.57
CA ALA A 153 -3.14 19.37 21.56
C ALA A 153 -2.02 18.42 22.04
N PRO A 154 -0.82 18.93 22.36
CA PRO A 154 0.20 18.13 23.05
C PRO A 154 -0.35 17.52 24.35
N ALA A 155 0.11 16.33 24.71
CA ALA A 155 -0.34 15.55 25.87
C ALA A 155 -1.84 15.21 25.89
N GLN A 156 -2.52 15.27 24.74
CA GLN A 156 -3.91 14.85 24.66
C GLN A 156 -4.06 13.36 24.98
N LEU A 157 -4.99 13.05 25.89
CA LEU A 157 -5.26 11.69 26.35
C LEU A 157 -5.91 10.83 25.26
N VAL A 158 -5.24 9.74 24.89
CA VAL A 158 -5.70 8.75 23.90
C VAL A 158 -5.60 7.34 24.46
N SER A 159 -6.30 6.35 23.87
CA SER A 159 -6.16 4.97 24.32
C SER A 159 -4.82 4.39 23.90
N LEU A 160 -4.26 3.48 24.71
CA LEU A 160 -3.10 2.67 24.33
C LEU A 160 -3.33 1.92 23.00
N GLY A 161 -4.52 1.34 22.83
CA GLY A 161 -4.90 0.65 21.59
C GLY A 161 -4.85 1.54 20.35
N TYR A 162 -5.21 2.83 20.48
CA TYR A 162 -5.12 3.77 19.36
C TYR A 162 -3.67 3.97 18.90
N VAL A 163 -2.73 4.14 19.84
CA VAL A 163 -1.31 4.30 19.50
C VAL A 163 -0.76 3.04 18.84
N ALA A 164 -1.05 1.88 19.44
CA ALA A 164 -0.60 0.59 18.92
C ALA A 164 -1.15 0.30 17.51
N GLU A 165 -2.43 0.59 17.26
CA GLU A 165 -3.05 0.38 15.93
C GLU A 165 -2.48 1.33 14.87
N MET A 166 -2.19 2.59 15.21
CA MET A 166 -1.55 3.54 14.29
C MET A 166 -0.15 3.07 13.88
N GLU A 167 0.65 2.62 14.85
CA GLU A 167 2.00 2.10 14.61
C GLU A 167 1.96 0.79 13.80
N ALA A 168 1.05 -0.13 14.15
CA ALA A 168 0.89 -1.41 13.45
C ALA A 168 0.51 -1.22 11.97
N LEU A 169 -0.35 -0.25 11.64
CA LEU A 169 -0.70 0.06 10.25
C LEU A 169 0.53 0.58 9.47
N ALA A 170 1.31 1.48 10.07
CA ALA A 170 2.49 2.03 9.42
C ALA A 170 3.59 0.98 9.22
N ASP A 171 3.87 0.17 10.24
CA ASP A 171 4.88 -0.88 10.18
C ASP A 171 4.46 -2.02 9.24
N GLY A 172 3.17 -2.40 9.23
CA GLY A 172 2.63 -3.40 8.31
C GLY A 172 2.74 -2.97 6.84
N PHE A 173 2.51 -1.70 6.52
CA PHE A 173 2.78 -1.19 5.17
C PHE A 173 4.26 -1.19 4.83
N ALA A 174 5.13 -0.85 5.79
CA ALA A 174 6.57 -0.86 5.58
C ALA A 174 7.10 -2.26 5.26
N GLU A 175 6.65 -3.28 5.99
CA GLU A 175 7.00 -4.67 5.73
C GLU A 175 6.50 -5.13 4.34
N ALA A 176 5.24 -4.83 4.00
CA ALA A 176 4.68 -5.16 2.70
C ALA A 176 5.44 -4.49 1.54
N SER A 177 5.81 -3.21 1.70
CA SER A 177 6.60 -2.46 0.73
C SER A 177 8.00 -3.05 0.52
N ALA A 178 8.70 -3.39 1.61
CA ALA A 178 10.03 -4.01 1.55
C ALA A 178 9.98 -5.39 0.88
N ALA A 179 8.99 -6.22 1.22
CA ALA A 179 8.78 -7.52 0.61
C ALA A 179 8.44 -7.41 -0.89
N HIS A 180 7.62 -6.43 -1.28
CA HIS A 180 7.30 -6.16 -2.68
C HIS A 180 8.53 -5.69 -3.46
N ARG A 181 9.34 -4.78 -2.89
CA ARG A 181 10.58 -4.29 -3.50
C ARG A 181 11.50 -5.43 -3.89
N GLY A 182 11.77 -6.36 -2.97
CA GLY A 182 12.65 -7.50 -3.25
C GLY A 182 12.18 -8.32 -4.45
N ARG A 183 10.86 -8.45 -4.63
CA ARG A 183 10.25 -9.16 -5.77
C ARG A 183 10.32 -8.38 -7.08
N VAL A 184 10.08 -7.07 -7.03
CA VAL A 184 10.26 -6.16 -8.19
C VAL A 184 11.72 -6.22 -8.66
N GLU A 185 12.68 -6.05 -7.75
CA GLU A 185 14.11 -6.10 -8.07
C GLU A 185 14.51 -7.45 -8.68
N ALA A 186 13.98 -8.55 -8.15
CA ALA A 186 14.23 -9.86 -8.70
C ALA A 186 13.73 -9.96 -10.16
N ALA A 187 12.49 -9.52 -10.43
CA ALA A 187 11.87 -9.56 -11.75
C ALA A 187 12.56 -8.63 -12.77
N LEU A 188 13.09 -7.50 -12.30
CA LEU A 188 13.85 -6.57 -13.14
C LEU A 188 15.22 -7.16 -13.55
N GLY A 189 15.56 -7.02 -14.83
CA GLY A 189 16.91 -7.31 -15.32
C GLY A 189 17.93 -6.28 -14.81
N ARG A 190 19.24 -6.60 -14.87
CA ARG A 190 20.33 -5.74 -14.35
C ARG A 190 20.26 -4.27 -14.78
N ARG A 191 19.98 -4.00 -16.06
CA ARG A 191 19.87 -2.62 -16.57
C ARG A 191 18.63 -1.90 -16.03
N ALA A 192 17.49 -2.58 -15.98
CA ALA A 192 16.25 -2.02 -15.48
C ALA A 192 16.31 -1.76 -13.96
N ARG A 193 16.96 -2.64 -13.19
CA ARG A 193 17.25 -2.41 -11.77
C ARG A 193 18.06 -1.13 -11.54
N ARG A 194 19.10 -0.89 -12.36
CA ARG A 194 19.91 0.33 -12.25
C ARG A 194 19.08 1.59 -12.53
N ALA A 195 18.19 1.53 -13.51
CA ALA A 195 17.29 2.64 -13.83
C ALA A 195 16.24 2.87 -12.73
N ALA A 196 15.67 1.79 -12.17
CA ALA A 196 14.64 1.83 -11.14
C ALA A 196 15.16 2.17 -9.73
N ARG A 197 16.48 2.18 -9.53
CA ARG A 197 17.09 2.28 -8.20
C ARG A 197 16.67 3.55 -7.46
N ALA A 198 16.67 4.69 -8.15
CA ALA A 198 16.27 5.96 -7.55
C ALA A 198 14.80 5.98 -7.13
N ASP A 199 13.91 5.37 -7.95
CA ASP A 199 12.49 5.27 -7.61
C ASP A 199 12.29 4.35 -6.38
N LEU A 200 12.95 3.19 -6.34
CA LEU A 200 12.86 2.27 -5.21
C LEU A 200 13.43 2.88 -3.91
N GLU A 201 14.55 3.59 -4.00
CA GLU A 201 15.14 4.31 -2.85
C GLU A 201 14.22 5.44 -2.36
N ARG A 202 13.55 6.16 -3.28
CA ARG A 202 12.56 7.17 -2.93
C ARG A 202 11.36 6.54 -2.21
N VAL A 203 10.84 5.42 -2.70
CA VAL A 203 9.71 4.74 -2.04
C VAL A 203 10.07 4.28 -0.63
N ASP A 204 11.25 3.71 -0.43
CA ASP A 204 11.73 3.36 0.91
C ASP A 204 11.76 4.59 1.83
N ALA A 205 12.24 5.73 1.32
CA ALA A 205 12.27 6.97 2.08
C ALA A 205 10.85 7.46 2.42
N ASP A 206 9.92 7.40 1.47
CA ASP A 206 8.52 7.81 1.67
C ASP A 206 7.80 6.94 2.72
N VAL A 207 8.02 5.62 2.66
CA VAL A 207 7.50 4.64 3.61
C VAL A 207 8.12 4.80 5.00
N ALA A 208 9.44 4.97 5.09
CA ALA A 208 10.12 5.22 6.36
C ALA A 208 9.64 6.53 7.00
N MET A 209 9.36 7.52 6.17
CA MET A 209 8.85 8.82 6.59
C MET A 209 7.43 8.75 7.14
N LEU A 210 6.55 7.91 6.59
CA LEU A 210 5.25 7.62 7.22
C LEU A 210 5.44 7.10 8.65
N GLY A 211 6.26 6.06 8.83
CA GLY A 211 6.49 5.46 10.15
C GLY A 211 7.09 6.47 11.14
N ALA A 212 8.03 7.30 10.68
CA ALA A 212 8.60 8.37 11.50
C ALA A 212 7.57 9.44 11.88
N ASP A 213 6.72 9.86 10.94
CA ASP A 213 5.67 10.86 11.17
C ASP A 213 4.61 10.31 12.15
N VAL A 214 4.17 9.05 12.01
CA VAL A 214 3.25 8.38 12.94
C VAL A 214 3.83 8.30 14.34
N ARG A 215 5.07 7.79 14.49
CA ARG A 215 5.73 7.69 15.81
C ARG A 215 5.93 9.05 16.46
N ARG A 216 6.35 10.06 15.68
CA ARG A 216 6.50 11.44 16.18
C ARG A 216 5.16 12.03 16.63
N PHE A 217 4.10 11.75 15.89
CA PHE A 217 2.75 12.16 16.25
C PHE A 217 2.28 11.46 17.54
N CYS A 218 2.40 10.14 17.63
CA CYS A 218 2.02 9.37 18.82
C CYS A 218 2.83 9.78 20.06
N ALA A 219 4.11 10.10 19.92
CA ALA A 219 4.95 10.58 21.03
C ALA A 219 4.51 11.94 21.63
N LYS A 220 3.71 12.73 20.89
CA LYS A 220 3.12 13.97 21.41
C LYS A 220 1.86 13.73 22.23
N LEU A 221 1.30 12.52 22.22
CA LEU A 221 0.05 12.17 22.88
C LEU A 221 0.32 11.55 24.26
N GLN A 222 -0.68 11.58 25.13
CA GLN A 222 -0.63 10.90 26.42
C GLN A 222 -1.45 9.61 26.33
N PRO A 223 -0.81 8.44 26.14
CA PRO A 223 -1.53 7.18 26.12
C PRO A 223 -2.04 6.86 27.53
N ALA A 224 -3.29 6.41 27.61
CA ALA A 224 -3.91 5.95 28.84
C ALA A 224 -4.57 4.59 28.61
N ASP A 225 -4.60 3.79 29.67
CA ASP A 225 -5.41 2.58 29.69
C ASP A 225 -6.89 2.96 29.54
N ALA A 226 -7.64 2.15 28.79
CA ALA A 226 -9.09 2.31 28.65
C ALA A 226 -9.78 2.24 30.02
N ASP A 227 -9.17 1.53 30.98
CA ASP A 227 -9.66 1.43 32.35
C ASP A 227 -9.28 2.59 33.28
N CYS A 228 -8.42 3.51 32.83
CA CYS A 228 -8.04 4.68 33.60
C CYS A 228 -9.25 5.60 33.86
N VAL A 229 -9.46 5.98 35.12
CA VAL A 229 -10.57 6.86 35.54
C VAL A 229 -10.56 8.17 34.76
N GLY A 230 -9.38 8.79 34.59
CA GLY A 230 -9.24 10.03 33.82
C GLY A 230 -9.56 9.88 32.32
N TYR A 231 -9.43 8.68 31.76
CA TYR A 231 -9.85 8.39 30.39
C TYR A 231 -11.37 8.20 30.30
N LYS A 232 -11.97 7.49 31.26
CA LYS A 232 -13.42 7.20 31.31
C LYS A 232 -14.27 8.43 31.60
N THR A 233 -13.78 9.37 32.41
CA THR A 233 -14.54 10.56 32.84
C THR A 233 -14.35 11.76 31.91
N ARG A 234 -13.68 11.59 30.76
CA ARG A 234 -13.43 12.70 29.85
C ARG A 234 -14.73 13.20 29.20
N PRO A 235 -14.86 14.51 28.98
CA PRO A 235 -16.00 15.06 28.27
C PRO A 235 -16.05 14.57 26.83
N HIS A 236 -17.10 13.83 26.51
CA HIS A 236 -17.46 13.52 25.13
C HIS A 236 -18.28 14.67 24.57
N GLY A 237 -17.87 15.21 23.42
CA GLY A 237 -18.56 16.35 22.82
C GLY A 237 -19.83 15.87 22.13
N GLU A 238 -20.90 15.53 22.85
CA GLU A 238 -22.08 14.82 22.31
C GLU A 238 -22.71 15.49 21.06
N ARG A 239 -22.78 16.83 21.01
CA ARG A 239 -23.30 17.55 19.82
C ARG A 239 -22.37 17.44 18.63
N VAL A 240 -21.06 17.50 18.87
CA VAL A 240 -20.05 17.37 17.83
C VAL A 240 -19.87 15.90 17.44
N SER A 241 -20.03 14.95 18.36
CA SER A 241 -20.08 13.51 18.08
C SER A 241 -21.13 13.23 17.03
N ARG A 242 -22.36 13.76 17.13
CA ARG A 242 -23.36 13.55 16.07
C ARG A 242 -22.95 14.11 14.70
N THR A 243 -22.26 15.26 14.66
CA THR A 243 -21.73 15.85 13.41
C THR A 243 -20.53 15.06 12.88
N LEU A 244 -19.67 14.54 13.76
CA LEU A 244 -18.51 13.71 13.43
C LEU A 244 -18.93 12.30 13.04
N ASP A 245 -19.92 11.71 13.69
CA ASP A 245 -20.58 10.47 13.35
C ASP A 245 -21.32 10.60 12.01
N ALA A 246 -21.91 11.76 11.71
CA ALA A 246 -22.46 12.05 10.38
C ALA A 246 -21.36 12.25 9.32
N LEU A 247 -20.20 12.82 9.67
CA LEU A 247 -19.03 12.94 8.80
C LEU A 247 -18.38 11.58 8.55
N ILE A 248 -18.22 10.75 9.58
CA ILE A 248 -17.72 9.37 9.54
C ILE A 248 -18.70 8.50 8.76
N ALA A 249 -20.01 8.58 9.01
CA ALA A 249 -21.01 7.85 8.23
C ALA A 249 -21.06 8.33 6.76
N ARG A 250 -20.73 9.60 6.46
CA ARG A 250 -20.53 10.07 5.07
C ARG A 250 -19.20 9.62 4.47
N PHE A 251 -18.22 9.34 5.31
CA PHE A 251 -16.93 8.78 4.92
C PHE A 251 -17.09 7.29 4.59
N ASP A 252 -17.84 6.54 5.40
CA ASP A 252 -18.02 5.08 5.29
C ASP A 252 -19.09 4.64 4.26
N ARG A 253 -20.00 5.54 3.83
CA ARG A 253 -21.12 5.20 2.91
C ARG A 253 -20.80 5.27 1.41
N ARG A 254 -19.58 5.57 0.99
CA ARG A 254 -19.20 5.71 -0.43
C ARG A 254 -17.78 5.26 -0.67
#